data_AF-A0A7R7BYK6-F1
#
_entry.id   AF-A0A7R7BYK6-F1
#
_cell.length_a   1.000
_cell.length_b   1.000
_cell.length_c   1.000
_cell.angle_alpha   90.00
_cell.angle_beta   90.00
_cell.angle_gamma   90.00
#
_symmetry.space_group_name_H-M   'P 1'
#
loop_
_entity.id
_entity.type
_entity.pdbx_description
1 polymer ?
#
loop_
_entity_poly.entity_id
_entity_poly.type
_entity_poly.pdbx_seq_one_letter_code
_entity_poly.pdbx_strand_id
1 'polypeptide(L)' 'MCQGRIFKRVIENIDADRKLHGLLYDETVRHIVCPWHGAEFDIRTGRHAGTKKLALDPIEAVVHNGEIVLHVD' A
#
# COMPACT_ATOMS: atom_id res chain seq x y z
N MET A 1 -6.18 -0.14 17.72
CA MET A 1 -6.82 0.40 16.49
C MET A 1 -5.74 0.63 15.44
N CYS A 2 -5.98 0.27 14.18
CA CYS A 2 -5.02 0.57 13.09
C CYS A 2 -4.92 2.09 12.92
N GLN A 3 -3.71 2.65 13.07
CA GLN A 3 -3.46 4.09 12.88
C GLN A 3 -3.02 4.43 11.45
N GLY A 4 -2.95 3.43 10.56
CA GLY A 4 -2.78 3.65 9.12
C GLY A 4 -1.53 4.42 8.70
N ARG A 5 -0.33 3.94 9.08
CA ARG A 5 0.91 4.62 8.68
C ARG A 5 1.17 4.41 7.19
N ILE A 6 1.55 5.46 6.47
CA ILE A 6 1.82 5.38 5.02
C ILE A 6 3.32 5.18 4.79
N PHE A 7 3.67 4.14 4.02
CA PHE A 7 5.05 3.83 3.64
C PHE A 7 5.16 3.56 2.13
N LYS A 8 6.39 3.67 1.59
CA LYS A 8 6.71 3.17 0.25
C LYS A 8 6.78 1.65 0.28
N ARG A 9 6.31 0.99 -0.80
CA ARG A 9 6.49 -0.46 -0.93
C ARG A 9 7.98 -0.79 -0.97
N VAL A 10 8.40 -1.76 -0.18
CA VAL A 10 9.75 -2.31 -0.23
C VAL A 10 9.82 -3.40 -1.28
N ILE A 11 10.87 -3.41 -2.10
CA ILE A 11 11.15 -4.44 -3.10
C ILE A 11 12.58 -4.98 -2.94
N GLU A 12 12.77 -6.24 -3.29
CA GLU A 12 14.10 -6.87 -3.29
C GLU A 12 14.88 -6.39 -4.53
N ASN A 13 16.13 -5.96 -4.31
CA ASN A 13 17.04 -5.56 -5.39
C ASN A 13 17.82 -6.78 -5.90
N ILE A 14 17.24 -7.53 -6.82
CA ILE A 14 17.80 -8.79 -7.30
C ILE A 14 18.39 -8.60 -8.70
N ASP A 15 19.67 -8.98 -8.89
CA ASP A 15 20.32 -8.93 -10.20
C ASP A 15 19.95 -10.12 -11.10
N ALA A 16 20.48 -10.12 -12.33
CA ALA A 16 20.24 -11.19 -13.31
C ALA A 16 20.76 -12.57 -12.85
N ASP A 17 21.75 -12.59 -11.95
CA ASP A 17 22.33 -13.80 -11.36
C ASP A 17 21.61 -14.24 -10.08
N ARG A 18 20.47 -13.60 -9.75
CA ARG A 18 19.65 -13.86 -8.56
C ARG A 18 20.34 -13.53 -7.23
N LYS A 19 21.29 -12.59 -7.22
CA LYS A 19 21.92 -12.09 -5.99
C LYS A 19 21.16 -10.89 -5.47
N LEU A 20 20.98 -10.85 -4.14
CA LEU A 20 20.33 -9.76 -3.43
C LEU A 20 21.33 -8.62 -3.15
N HIS A 21 20.98 -7.42 -3.59
CA HIS A 21 21.74 -6.18 -3.41
C HIS A 21 20.99 -5.20 -2.49
N GLY A 22 20.46 -5.74 -1.39
CA GLY A 22 19.65 -5.01 -0.42
C GLY A 22 18.21 -4.79 -0.87
N LEU A 23 17.59 -3.76 -0.27
CA LEU A 23 16.19 -3.41 -0.46
C LEU A 23 16.08 -2.05 -1.12
N LEU A 24 15.10 -1.89 -2.00
CA LEU A 24 14.75 -0.63 -2.62
C LEU A 24 13.32 -0.25 -2.23
N TYR A 25 13.00 1.03 -2.44
CA TYR A 25 11.64 1.50 -2.39
C TYR A 25 11.07 1.62 -3.80
N ASP A 26 9.84 1.13 -3.97
CA ASP A 26 9.04 1.47 -5.14
C ASP A 26 8.61 2.95 -5.05
N GLU A 27 8.95 3.72 -6.07
CA GLU A 27 8.65 5.15 -6.10
C GLU A 27 7.17 5.45 -6.37
N THR A 28 6.46 4.51 -6.99
CA THR A 28 5.08 4.69 -7.47
C THR A 28 4.03 4.06 -6.56
N VAL A 29 4.41 3.01 -5.81
CA VAL A 29 3.51 2.28 -4.93
C VAL A 29 3.64 2.77 -3.48
N ARG A 30 2.49 3.00 -2.84
CA ARG A 30 2.40 3.37 -1.42
C ARG A 30 1.44 2.42 -0.73
N HIS A 31 1.80 2.01 0.47
CA HIS A 31 1.00 1.13 1.28
C HIS A 31 0.58 1.82 2.58
N ILE A 32 -0.60 1.43 3.07
CA ILE A 32 -1.04 1.69 4.44
C ILE A 32 -0.68 0.47 5.30
N VAL A 33 0.04 0.72 6.39
CA VAL A 33 0.57 -0.30 7.29
C VAL A 33 -0.04 -0.17 8.67
N CYS A 34 -0.56 -1.28 9.17
CA CYS A 34 -1.06 -1.38 10.53
C CYS A 34 0.11 -1.44 11.53
N PRO A 35 0.25 -0.47 12.45
CA PRO A 35 1.40 -0.43 13.36
C PRO A 35 1.37 -1.50 14.46
N TRP A 36 0.25 -2.23 14.59
CA TRP A 36 0.09 -3.27 15.60
C TRP A 36 0.50 -4.65 15.09
N HIS A 37 0.09 -5.00 13.86
CA HIS A 37 0.22 -6.36 13.33
C HIS A 37 1.02 -6.41 12.02
N GLY A 38 1.45 -5.27 11.49
CA GLY A 38 2.25 -5.19 10.25
C GLY A 38 1.47 -5.47 8.96
N ALA A 39 0.16 -5.75 9.04
CA ALA A 39 -0.67 -5.94 7.85
C ALA A 39 -0.56 -4.71 6.93
N GLU A 40 -0.32 -4.98 5.65
CA GLU A 40 0.11 -4.01 4.67
C GLU A 40 -0.75 -4.11 3.41
N PHE A 41 -1.28 -2.97 2.98
CA PHE A 41 -2.22 -2.89 1.86
C PHE A 41 -1.85 -1.76 0.92
N ASP A 42 -1.96 -1.99 -0.39
CA ASP A 42 -1.83 -0.93 -1.38
C ASP A 42 -2.93 0.12 -1.18
N ILE A 43 -2.54 1.39 -1.05
CA ILE A 43 -3.48 2.47 -0.66
C ILE A 43 -4.51 2.78 -1.75
N ARG A 44 -4.24 2.42 -3.02
CA ARG A 44 -5.14 2.68 -4.15
C ARG A 44 -6.14 1.55 -4.36
N THR A 45 -5.76 0.32 -4.00
CA THR A 45 -6.52 -0.89 -4.35
C THR A 45 -7.00 -1.70 -3.16
N GLY A 46 -6.50 -1.42 -1.95
CA GLY A 46 -6.78 -2.20 -0.74
C GLY A 46 -6.16 -3.59 -0.72
N ARG A 47 -5.42 -4.00 -1.75
CA ARG A 47 -4.85 -5.36 -1.86
C ARG A 47 -3.73 -5.59 -0.85
N HIS A 48 -3.76 -6.73 -0.17
CA HIS A 48 -2.69 -7.10 0.76
C HIS A 48 -1.38 -7.42 0.02
N ALA A 49 -0.25 -6.96 0.57
CA ALA A 49 1.07 -7.08 -0.08
C ALA A 49 1.52 -8.53 -0.32
N GLY A 50 1.21 -9.45 0.59
CA GLY A 50 1.69 -10.83 0.56
C GLY A 50 0.68 -11.91 0.15
N THR A 51 -0.61 -11.58 -0.02
CA THR A 51 -1.63 -12.60 -0.35
C THR A 51 -2.82 -11.98 -1.07
N LYS A 52 -3.41 -12.73 -2.02
CA LYS A 52 -4.64 -12.33 -2.73
C LYS A 52 -5.92 -12.65 -1.95
N LYS A 53 -5.82 -13.38 -0.84
CA LYS A 53 -6.97 -13.82 -0.03
C LYS A 53 -7.50 -12.75 0.93
N LEU A 54 -6.77 -11.64 1.07
CA LEU A 54 -7.09 -10.57 1.99
C LEU A 54 -6.98 -9.23 1.26
N ALA A 55 -7.99 -8.39 1.42
CA ALA A 55 -8.01 -7.02 0.94
C ALA A 55 -8.92 -6.17 1.83
N LEU A 56 -8.70 -4.86 1.80
CA LEU A 56 -9.64 -3.86 2.30
C LEU A 56 -10.56 -3.44 1.16
N ASP A 57 -11.82 -3.13 1.47
CA ASP A 57 -12.74 -2.55 0.50
C ASP A 57 -12.38 -1.07 0.27
N PRO A 58 -11.97 -0.69 -0.95
CA PRO A 58 -11.65 0.70 -1.25
C PRO A 58 -12.92 1.52 -1.43
N ILE A 59 -12.86 2.79 -1.01
CA ILE A 59 -13.87 3.81 -1.31
C ILE A 59 -13.21 4.83 -2.23
N GLU A 60 -13.90 5.24 -3.29
CA GLU A 60 -13.40 6.29 -4.17
C GLU A 60 -13.44 7.63 -3.43
N ALA A 61 -12.29 8.31 -3.40
CA ALA A 61 -12.13 9.63 -2.83
C ALA A 61 -11.62 10.60 -3.91
N VAL A 62 -12.35 11.69 -4.13
CA VAL A 62 -12.00 12.72 -5.11
C VAL A 62 -11.88 14.08 -4.45
N VAL A 63 -11.05 14.96 -5.02
CA VAL A 63 -10.98 16.36 -4.60
C VAL A 63 -11.91 17.17 -5.49
N HIS A 64 -12.95 17.76 -4.90
CA HIS A 64 -13.90 18.64 -5.58
C HIS A 64 -13.94 20.00 -4.88
N ASN A 65 -13.55 21.07 -5.60
CA ASN A 65 -13.50 22.43 -5.06
C ASN A 65 -12.73 22.58 -3.74
N GLY A 66 -11.64 21.80 -3.57
CA GLY A 66 -10.83 21.82 -2.36
C GLY A 66 -11.36 20.94 -1.21
N GLU A 67 -12.51 20.31 -1.38
CA GLU A 67 -13.08 19.35 -0.44
C GLU A 67 -12.79 17.92 -0.88
N ILE A 68 -12.71 17.00 0.10
CA ILE A 68 -12.62 15.56 -0.16
C ILE A 68 -14.04 15.00 -0.19
N VAL A 69 -14.46 14.50 -1.34
CA VAL A 69 -15.75 13.84 -1.54
C VAL A 69 -15.52 12.33 -1.61
N LEU A 70 -16.29 11.58 -0.84
CA LEU A 70 -16.30 10.12 -0.89
C LEU A 70 -17.52 9.66 -1.68
N HIS A 71 -17.32 8.76 -2.65
CA HIS A 71 -18.43 8.09 -3.32
C HIS A 71 -18.71 6.77 -2.60
N VAL A 72 -19.90 6.70 -2.00
CA VAL A 72 -20.37 5.53 -1.25
C VAL A 72 -21.62 5.05 -1.97
N ASP A 73 -21.58 3.81 -2.46
CA ASP A 73 -22.75 3.14 -3.06
C ASP A 73 -23.79 2.73 -2.00
#